data_AF-A0A7X6X6J5-F1
#
_entry.id   AF-A0A7X6X6J5-F1
#
_cell.length_a   1.000
_cell.length_b   1.000
_cell.length_c   1.000
_cell.angle_alpha   90.00
_cell.angle_beta   90.00
_cell.angle_gamma   90.00
#
_symmetry.space_group_name_H-M   'P 1'
#
loop_
_entity.id
_entity.type
_entity.pdbx_description
1 polymer ?
#
loop_
_entity_poly.entity_id
_entity_poly.type
_entity_poly.pdbx_seq_one_letter_code
_entity_poly.pdbx_strand_id
1 'polypeptide(L)'
;MTDFSYYKNIGVLTAVHEEALESYLADSKRIKTSMTDSFGSMLGKKTALNKIWGSRGYACFNILSRPEATTLNVSMVYSDISSPEIKSGDSIMLLTNSGTYVSAQVDSGSLSQIKIKNGASVSAHVKAIIFLSPSAGQVGGK
;
A
#
# COMPACT_ATOMS: atom_id res chain seq x y z
N MET A 1 8.28 -24.27 -28.22
CA MET A 1 8.45 -23.30 -29.32
C MET A 1 7.18 -23.39 -30.13
N THR A 2 6.37 -22.34 -30.16
CA THR A 2 5.07 -22.36 -30.84
C THR A 2 5.30 -22.20 -32.33
N ASP A 3 4.88 -23.18 -33.14
CA ASP A 3 5.07 -23.16 -34.59
C ASP A 3 4.02 -22.26 -35.26
N PHE A 4 4.47 -21.16 -35.87
CA PHE A 4 3.62 -20.19 -36.58
C PHE A 4 3.74 -20.32 -38.11
N SER A 5 4.34 -21.40 -38.64
CA SER A 5 4.60 -21.57 -40.07
C SER A 5 3.34 -21.48 -40.94
N TYR A 6 2.20 -21.94 -40.42
CA TYR A 6 0.90 -21.80 -41.08
C TYR A 6 0.53 -20.33 -41.35
N TYR A 7 0.67 -19.45 -40.36
CA TYR A 7 0.30 -18.03 -40.48
C TYR A 7 1.27 -17.23 -41.35
N LYS A 8 2.55 -17.65 -41.40
CA LYS A 8 3.54 -17.11 -42.33
C LYS A 8 3.20 -17.49 -43.78
N ASN A 9 2.83 -18.75 -44.02
CA ASN A 9 2.51 -19.26 -45.36
C ASN A 9 1.28 -18.61 -46.00
N ILE A 10 0.30 -18.19 -45.20
CA ILE A 10 -0.88 -17.46 -45.70
C ILE A 10 -0.69 -15.93 -45.70
N GLY A 11 0.51 -15.43 -45.41
CA GLY A 11 0.86 -14.01 -45.46
C GLY A 11 0.31 -13.15 -44.31
N VAL A 12 -0.30 -13.78 -43.30
CA VAL A 12 -0.94 -13.09 -42.17
C VAL A 12 0.08 -12.70 -41.09
N LEU A 13 1.12 -13.51 -40.90
CA LEU A 13 2.22 -13.21 -39.98
C LEU A 13 3.46 -12.78 -40.77
N THR A 14 3.62 -11.47 -40.92
CA THR A 14 4.78 -10.86 -41.58
C THR A 14 5.94 -10.67 -40.59
N ALA A 15 7.14 -10.32 -41.09
CA ALA A 15 8.29 -10.04 -40.23
C ALA A 15 8.02 -8.92 -39.20
N VAL A 16 7.24 -7.90 -39.58
CA VAL A 16 6.82 -6.81 -38.67
C VAL A 16 5.94 -7.33 -37.52
N HIS A 17 5.05 -8.28 -37.81
CA HIS A 17 4.21 -8.90 -36.79
C HIS A 17 5.02 -9.80 -35.84
N GLU A 18 6.02 -10.51 -36.36
CA GLU A 18 6.91 -11.36 -35.57
C GLU A 18 7.77 -10.51 -34.62
N GLU A 19 8.38 -9.42 -35.12
CA GLU A 19 9.14 -8.48 -34.29
C GLU A 19 8.27 -7.83 -33.20
N ALA A 20 7.05 -7.40 -33.54
CA ALA A 20 6.11 -6.84 -32.58
C ALA A 20 5.70 -7.86 -31.49
N LEU A 21 5.49 -9.14 -31.88
CA LEU A 21 5.17 -10.22 -30.96
C LEU A 21 6.34 -10.54 -30.02
N GLU A 22 7.56 -10.61 -30.56
CA GLU A 22 8.76 -10.84 -29.76
C GLU A 22 9.00 -9.69 -28.76
N SER A 23 8.86 -8.45 -29.21
CA SER A 23 8.93 -7.27 -28.36
C SER A 23 7.88 -7.33 -27.23
N TYR A 24 6.63 -7.65 -27.56
CA TYR A 24 5.56 -7.83 -26.58
C TYR A 24 5.87 -8.93 -25.56
N LEU A 25 6.37 -10.09 -26.00
CA LEU A 25 6.70 -11.20 -25.12
C LEU A 25 7.89 -10.87 -24.21
N ALA A 26 8.89 -10.16 -24.73
CA ALA A 26 10.03 -9.68 -23.96
C ALA A 26 9.58 -8.68 -22.87
N ASP A 27 8.72 -7.73 -23.23
CA ASP A 27 8.15 -6.77 -22.29
C ASP A 27 7.27 -7.43 -21.23
N SER A 28 6.39 -8.36 -21.62
CA SER A 28 5.57 -9.11 -20.68
C SER A 28 6.43 -9.87 -19.66
N LYS A 29 7.50 -10.53 -20.13
CA LYS A 29 8.45 -11.22 -19.24
C LYS A 29 9.16 -10.25 -18.30
N ARG A 30 9.63 -9.11 -18.81
CA ARG A 30 10.28 -8.05 -18.02
C ARG A 30 9.36 -7.52 -16.93
N ILE A 31 8.11 -7.21 -17.28
CA ILE A 31 7.08 -6.74 -16.36
C ILE A 31 6.81 -7.81 -15.29
N LYS A 32 6.65 -9.08 -15.69
CA LYS A 32 6.42 -10.19 -14.75
C LYS A 32 7.58 -10.33 -13.74
N THR A 33 8.82 -10.27 -14.20
CA THR A 33 9.99 -10.33 -13.30
C THR A 33 10.01 -9.13 -12.36
N SER A 34 9.87 -7.91 -12.89
CA SER A 34 9.84 -6.68 -12.08
C SER A 34 8.74 -6.68 -11.03
N MET A 35 7.54 -7.18 -11.37
CA MET A 35 6.45 -7.36 -10.41
C MET A 35 6.82 -8.37 -9.32
N THR A 36 7.41 -9.51 -9.70
CA THR A 36 7.85 -10.55 -8.76
C THR A 36 8.89 -10.01 -7.77
N ASP A 37 9.88 -9.28 -8.27
CA ASP A 37 10.93 -8.65 -7.45
C ASP A 37 10.34 -7.59 -6.50
N SER A 38 9.40 -6.78 -7.01
CA SER A 38 8.69 -5.78 -6.21
C SER A 38 7.90 -6.43 -5.08
N PHE A 39 7.18 -7.52 -5.35
CA PHE A 39 6.48 -8.30 -4.34
C PHE A 39 7.43 -8.92 -3.31
N GLY A 40 8.55 -9.48 -3.76
CA GLY A 40 9.59 -10.02 -2.87
C GLY A 40 10.14 -8.94 -1.94
N SER A 41 10.49 -7.78 -2.47
CA SER A 41 10.95 -6.62 -1.68
C SER A 41 9.89 -6.14 -0.68
N MET A 42 8.63 -6.07 -1.11
CA MET A 42 7.52 -5.66 -0.25
C MET A 42 7.29 -6.65 0.91
N LEU A 43 7.38 -7.95 0.64
CA LEU A 43 7.27 -8.98 1.68
C LEU A 43 8.43 -8.92 2.66
N GLY A 44 9.65 -8.65 2.17
CA GLY A 44 10.81 -8.38 3.02
C GLY A 44 10.61 -7.16 3.93
N LYS A 45 10.10 -6.05 3.39
CA LYS A 45 9.77 -4.84 4.16
C LYS A 45 8.66 -5.07 5.18
N LYS A 46 7.61 -5.81 4.83
CA LYS A 46 6.54 -6.23 5.76
C LYS A 46 7.12 -7.06 6.91
N THR A 47 7.99 -8.01 6.60
CA THR A 47 8.66 -8.84 7.61
C THR A 47 9.52 -7.99 8.56
N ALA A 48 10.24 -7.00 8.02
CA ALA A 48 11.02 -6.07 8.83
C ALA A 48 10.13 -5.20 9.73
N LEU A 49 9.02 -4.67 9.22
CA LEU A 49 8.05 -3.91 10.02
C LEU A 49 7.45 -4.77 11.14
N ASN A 50 7.04 -6.00 10.86
CA ASN A 50 6.50 -6.92 11.85
C ASN A 50 7.53 -7.26 12.94
N LYS A 51 8.83 -7.30 12.63
CA LYS A 51 9.89 -7.49 13.63
C LYS A 51 10.06 -6.27 14.55
N ILE A 52 9.88 -5.05 14.03
CA ILE A 52 10.08 -3.81 14.79
C ILE A 52 8.85 -3.48 15.64
N TRP A 53 7.65 -3.65 15.08
CA TRP A 53 6.38 -3.26 15.72
C TRP A 53 5.63 -4.44 16.36
N GLY A 54 6.15 -5.66 16.23
CA GLY A 54 5.50 -6.89 16.68
C GLY A 54 4.26 -7.23 15.84
N SER A 55 3.35 -8.01 16.42
CA SER A 55 2.03 -8.33 15.86
C SER A 55 0.96 -7.28 16.19
N ARG A 56 1.36 -6.03 16.41
CA ARG A 56 0.40 -4.93 16.63
C ARG A 56 -0.35 -4.69 15.33
N GLY A 57 -1.67 -4.82 15.37
CA GLY A 57 -2.53 -4.54 14.24
C GLY A 57 -2.32 -3.13 13.71
N TYR A 58 -2.07 -3.00 12.41
CA TYR A 58 -1.92 -1.69 11.79
C TYR A 58 -2.69 -1.58 10.49
N ALA A 59 -3.10 -0.36 10.20
CA ALA A 59 -3.70 -0.01 8.92
C ALA A 59 -3.01 1.23 8.34
N CYS A 60 -2.66 1.12 7.07
CA CYS A 60 -2.07 2.20 6.31
C CYS A 60 -3.16 2.87 5.46
N PHE A 61 -3.17 4.20 5.47
CA PHE A 61 -4.13 5.00 4.74
C PHE A 61 -3.42 6.08 3.93
N ASN A 62 -3.90 6.29 2.71
CA ASN A 62 -3.55 7.49 1.97
C ASN A 62 -4.49 8.62 2.40
N ILE A 63 -3.94 9.79 2.71
CA ILE A 63 -4.75 10.97 3.04
C ILE A 63 -5.08 11.71 1.74
N LEU A 64 -6.38 11.86 1.49
CA LEU A 64 -6.91 12.43 0.25
C LEU A 64 -7.01 13.96 0.26
N SER A 65 -6.97 14.63 1.44
CA SER A 65 -7.23 16.07 1.55
C SER A 65 -6.09 16.90 2.16
N ARG A 66 -6.04 18.20 1.79
CA ARG A 66 -5.20 19.31 2.34
C ARG A 66 -5.94 20.04 3.49
N PRO A 67 -5.28 20.92 4.29
CA PRO A 67 -5.37 20.93 5.77
C PRO A 67 -6.55 21.73 6.34
N GLU A 68 -7.38 21.07 7.14
CA GLU A 68 -7.91 21.61 8.40
C GLU A 68 -7.84 20.48 9.45
N ALA A 69 -6.99 20.70 10.45
CA ALA A 69 -6.19 19.69 11.13
C ALA A 69 -6.92 18.85 12.20
N THR A 70 -8.20 18.56 12.03
CA THR A 70 -8.94 17.67 12.95
C THR A 70 -9.65 16.54 12.23
N THR A 71 -9.74 16.56 10.90
CA THR A 71 -10.41 15.53 10.10
C THR A 71 -9.58 15.14 8.88
N LEU A 72 -9.24 13.86 8.77
CA LEU A 72 -8.47 13.26 7.69
C LEU A 72 -9.40 12.43 6.82
N ASN A 73 -9.65 12.86 5.59
CA ASN A 73 -10.29 11.98 4.60
C ASN A 73 -9.26 10.98 4.10
N VAL A 74 -9.59 9.70 4.20
CA VAL A 74 -8.65 8.62 3.92
C VAL A 74 -9.19 7.67 2.87
N SER A 75 -8.27 7.10 2.10
CA SER A 75 -8.52 5.87 1.37
C SER A 75 -7.68 4.75 1.94
N MET A 76 -8.27 3.55 1.98
CA MET A 76 -7.60 2.37 2.50
C MET A 76 -6.54 1.88 1.51
N VAL A 77 -5.29 1.77 1.97
CA VAL A 77 -4.25 1.04 1.25
C VAL A 77 -3.40 0.26 2.25
N TYR A 78 -3.69 -1.05 2.32
CA TYR A 78 -3.01 -2.11 3.06
C TYR A 78 -3.23 -2.11 4.58
N SER A 79 -3.82 -3.20 5.06
CA SER A 79 -3.88 -3.60 6.47
C SER A 79 -3.41 -5.05 6.59
N ASP A 80 -2.82 -5.40 7.73
CA ASP A 80 -2.56 -6.80 8.07
C ASP A 80 -3.76 -7.49 8.74
N ILE A 81 -4.82 -6.73 9.01
CA ILE A 81 -6.12 -7.18 9.54
C ILE A 81 -7.19 -7.03 8.45
N SER A 82 -8.04 -8.05 8.29
CA SER A 82 -9.08 -8.13 7.25
C SER A 82 -10.17 -7.04 7.38
N SER A 83 -10.32 -6.43 8.55
CA SER A 83 -11.27 -5.35 8.82
C SER A 83 -10.77 -4.47 9.99
N PRO A 84 -9.92 -3.46 9.72
CA PRO A 84 -9.41 -2.60 10.78
C PRO A 84 -10.54 -1.70 11.33
N GLU A 85 -10.82 -1.82 12.63
CA GLU A 85 -11.74 -0.93 13.34
C GLU A 85 -10.94 0.20 13.99
N ILE A 86 -11.23 1.45 13.62
CA ILE A 86 -10.52 2.63 14.12
C ILE A 86 -11.27 3.20 15.33
N LYS A 87 -10.63 3.25 16.50
CA LYS A 87 -11.25 3.62 17.78
C LYS A 87 -10.65 4.89 18.35
N SER A 88 -11.42 5.60 19.19
CA SER A 88 -10.89 6.69 20.01
C SER A 88 -9.72 6.19 20.85
N GLY A 89 -8.62 6.93 20.88
CA GLY A 89 -7.39 6.54 21.57
C GLY A 89 -6.43 5.66 20.75
N ASP A 90 -6.78 5.31 19.51
CA ASP A 90 -5.79 4.75 18.60
C ASP A 90 -4.70 5.78 18.27
N SER A 91 -3.48 5.28 18.14
CA SER A 91 -2.33 6.13 17.85
C SER A 91 -2.09 6.20 16.35
N ILE A 92 -2.01 7.42 15.82
CA ILE A 92 -1.76 7.66 14.39
C ILE A 92 -0.38 8.31 14.21
N MET A 93 0.39 7.79 13.25
CA MET A 93 1.60 8.40 12.73
C MET A 93 1.35 8.93 11.33
N LEU A 94 1.55 10.23 11.13
CA LEU A 94 1.38 10.94 9.87
C LEU A 94 2.74 11.15 9.22
N LEU A 95 3.05 10.38 8.18
CA LEU A 95 4.29 10.49 7.40
C LEU A 95 4.14 11.56 6.32
N THR A 96 4.88 12.65 6.48
CA THR A 96 4.93 13.76 5.54
C THR A 96 5.81 13.45 4.34
N ASN A 97 5.63 14.20 3.25
CA ASN A 97 6.50 14.10 2.06
C ASN A 97 7.98 14.42 2.35
N SER A 98 8.29 15.18 3.40
CA SER A 98 9.67 15.44 3.84
C SER A 98 10.32 14.24 4.56
N GLY A 99 9.61 13.12 4.71
CA GLY A 99 10.10 11.94 5.42
C GLY A 99 10.07 12.08 6.95
N THR A 100 9.49 13.16 7.47
CA THR A 100 9.27 13.37 8.90
C THR A 100 7.89 12.86 9.30
N TYR A 101 7.71 12.52 10.58
CA TYR A 101 6.43 12.05 11.11
C TYR A 101 5.89 12.95 12.22
N VAL A 102 4.57 13.05 12.29
CA VAL A 102 3.84 13.68 13.40
C VAL A 102 2.91 12.64 14.02
N SER A 103 2.87 12.56 15.35
CA SER A 103 1.92 11.69 16.05
C SER A 103 0.67 12.46 16.45
N ALA A 104 -0.48 11.77 16.41
CA ALA A 104 -1.72 12.25 17.00
C ALA A 104 -2.49 11.08 17.61
N GLN A 105 -3.62 11.41 18.24
CA GLN A 105 -4.57 10.44 18.77
C GLN A 105 -5.87 10.52 18.00
N VAL A 106 -6.46 9.37 17.70
CA VAL A 106 -7.79 9.29 17.12
C VAL A 106 -8.80 9.77 18.14
N ASP A 107 -9.66 10.69 17.72
CA ASP A 107 -10.86 11.08 18.45
C ASP A 107 -12.02 10.15 18.13
N SER A 108 -12.28 9.96 16.85
CA SER A 108 -13.22 9.00 16.27
C SER A 108 -12.79 8.68 14.83
N GLY A 109 -13.20 7.54 14.27
CA GLY A 109 -12.81 7.23 12.89
C GLY A 109 -13.63 6.14 12.22
N SER A 110 -13.50 6.09 10.90
CA SER A 110 -14.04 5.10 9.98
C SER A 110 -13.03 4.84 8.86
N LEU A 111 -13.30 3.85 8.00
CA LEU A 111 -12.44 3.53 6.86
C LEU A 111 -12.35 4.65 5.80
N SER A 112 -13.21 5.67 5.88
CA SER A 112 -13.23 6.81 4.96
C SER A 112 -12.79 8.13 5.60
N GLN A 113 -12.90 8.25 6.93
CA GLN A 113 -12.62 9.50 7.61
C GLN A 113 -12.15 9.28 9.05
N ILE A 114 -11.10 9.98 9.47
CA ILE A 114 -10.54 9.90 10.83
C ILE A 114 -10.48 11.29 11.43
N LYS A 115 -11.08 11.46 12.60
CA LYS A 115 -10.94 12.66 13.41
C LYS A 115 -9.79 12.50 14.40
N ILE A 116 -8.98 13.54 14.57
CA ILE A 116 -7.81 13.53 15.46
C ILE A 116 -7.91 14.61 16.55
N LYS A 117 -7.43 14.29 17.75
CA LYS A 117 -7.55 15.16 18.93
C LYS A 117 -6.66 16.39 18.90
N ASN A 118 -5.61 16.42 18.07
CA ASN A 118 -4.68 17.55 17.96
C ASN A 118 -4.40 17.93 16.52
N GLY A 119 -4.42 19.24 16.29
CA GLY A 119 -4.14 19.93 15.03
C GLY A 119 -2.74 19.70 14.48
N ALA A 120 -2.44 18.54 13.89
CA ALA A 120 -1.24 18.40 13.09
C ALA A 120 -1.44 19.19 11.78
N SER A 121 -0.78 20.34 11.62
CA SER A 121 -0.75 21.09 10.36
C SER A 121 -0.02 20.27 9.30
N VAL A 122 -0.76 19.39 8.62
CA VAL A 122 -0.20 18.48 7.64
C VAL A 122 -0.49 19.00 6.24
N SER A 123 0.50 19.64 5.62
CA SER A 123 0.42 20.09 4.24
C SER A 123 0.65 18.92 3.27
N ALA A 124 -0.42 18.46 2.64
CA ALA A 124 -0.47 17.74 1.36
C ALA A 124 0.23 16.38 1.22
N HIS A 125 -0.54 15.38 0.77
CA HIS A 125 -0.11 14.03 0.39
C HIS A 125 0.68 13.31 1.48
N VAL A 126 -0.02 12.97 2.57
CA VAL A 126 0.57 12.30 3.72
C VAL A 126 0.02 10.89 3.82
N LYS A 127 0.86 9.96 4.26
CA LYS A 127 0.43 8.59 4.58
C LYS A 127 0.19 8.51 6.08
N ALA A 128 -0.94 7.96 6.48
CA ALA A 128 -1.21 7.65 7.88
C ALA A 128 -0.92 6.17 8.12
N ILE A 129 -0.19 5.88 9.20
CA ILE A 129 -0.11 4.56 9.81
C ILE A 129 -0.85 4.65 11.13
N ILE A 130 -1.89 3.84 11.29
CA ILE A 130 -2.67 3.77 12.53
C ILE A 130 -2.30 2.47 13.23
N PHE A 131 -1.79 2.61 14.45
CA PHE A 131 -1.64 1.50 15.37
C PHE A 131 -2.96 1.31 16.06
N LEU A 132 -3.63 0.21 15.72
CA LEU A 132 -4.87 -0.17 16.36
C LEU A 132 -4.51 -0.67 17.75
N SER A 133 -4.95 0.05 18.77
CA SER A 133 -4.77 -0.41 20.13
C SER A 133 -5.51 -1.73 20.24
N PRO A 134 -4.86 -2.85 20.63
CA PRO A 134 -5.60 -4.07 20.85
C PRO A 134 -6.66 -3.77 21.90
N SER A 135 -7.91 -4.12 21.59
CA SER A 135 -8.94 -4.25 22.62
C SER A 135 -8.32 -5.02 23.79
N ALA A 136 -8.43 -4.48 25.01
CA ALA A 136 -7.79 -4.99 26.21
C ALA A 136 -7.85 -6.53 26.23
N GLY A 137 -6.70 -7.19 26.01
CA GLY A 137 -6.63 -8.65 25.95
C GLY A 137 -5.70 -9.28 24.93
N GLN A 138 -5.12 -8.54 23.97
CA GLN A 138 -4.16 -9.11 23.01
C GLN A 138 -2.84 -8.34 22.99
N VAL A 139 -2.10 -8.40 24.10
CA VAL A 139 -0.64 -8.18 24.07
C VAL A 139 -0.01 -9.52 24.42
N GLY A 140 0.33 -10.28 23.39
CA GLY A 140 0.95 -11.60 23.53
C GLY A 140 1.76 -11.93 22.28
N GLY A 141 2.98 -11.39 22.22
CA GLY A 141 4.01 -11.90 21.32
C GLY A 141 4.72 -13.07 22.00
N LYS A 142 4.95 -14.14 21.25
CA LYS A 142 6.13 -14.99 21.44
C LYS A 142 7.26 -14.44 20.58
#